data_AF-A0A9E4A3T5-F1
#
_entry.id   AF-A0A9E4A3T5-F1
#
_cell.length_a   1.000
_cell.length_b   1.000
_cell.length_c   1.000
_cell.angle_alpha   90.00
_cell.angle_beta   90.00
_cell.angle_gamma   90.00
#
_symmetry.space_group_name_H-M   'P 1'
#
loop_
_entity.id
_entity.type
_entity.pdbx_description
1 polymer ?
#
loop_
_entity_poly.entity_id
_entity_poly.type
_entity_poly.pdbx_seq_one_letter_code
_entity_poly.pdbx_strand_id
1 'polypeptide(L)'
;MRRLAELAHKHGIPITWGVGATSARSFAADLTEWHTSHGDEVMLMVNISSISGSGTDSDDLSRSAEHIVTMREKLPDYISSERDRVQKAIGWANPVVAGAEQKNHVLLYALEQIGFAGLWGYGWDDKEDEGCPFGCFFPSVDRHNFCGASTSGVVGLPHASLLPTQTPLASKETADTDSQTQILNGVAQQEFDCYAANATWNRWLAYIQRIDPVEVASLTEEQLGQLDAYLAYVCEAPETQIMSLPDVVSACRENGDQTQPTFLVTDPNSEGEDEASTGSDKLFFSYYDTECQLVFEEGKIEPIRVTNYISPPVNSPNGAEVNLPQIEQFRPSRSRSQLRMQFTLESTKAMPYGLAVWGNHDGLTLATSNAQEVTWLGDRLLFVRVNLQVGKNEIEVVLTI
;
A
#
# COMPACT_ATOMS: atom_id res chain seq x y z
N MET A 1 8.23 11.99 21.62
CA MET A 1 9.22 10.92 21.35
C MET A 1 9.36 9.99 22.54
N ARG A 2 9.95 10.41 23.67
CA ARG A 2 10.21 9.51 24.83
C ARG A 2 8.98 8.73 25.33
N ARG A 3 7.81 9.37 25.47
CA ARG A 3 6.56 8.68 25.85
C ARG A 3 6.17 7.55 24.91
N LEU A 4 6.27 7.79 23.60
CA LEU A 4 5.97 6.78 22.57
C LEU A 4 7.00 5.63 22.62
N ALA A 5 8.29 5.98 22.75
CA ALA A 5 9.37 5.01 22.89
C ALA A 5 9.13 4.10 24.11
N GLU A 6 8.88 4.67 25.29
CA GLU A 6 8.60 3.91 26.52
C GLU A 6 7.43 2.93 26.37
N LEU A 7 6.35 3.34 25.68
CA LEU A 7 5.20 2.48 25.41
C LEU A 7 5.53 1.35 24.44
N ALA A 8 6.15 1.66 23.29
CA ALA A 8 6.49 0.65 22.27
C ALA A 8 7.54 -0.35 22.79
N HIS A 9 8.59 0.16 23.45
CA HIS A 9 9.70 -0.64 23.96
C HIS A 9 9.30 -1.57 25.10
N LYS A 10 8.26 -1.22 25.88
CA LYS A 10 7.66 -2.13 26.88
C LYS A 10 7.19 -3.44 26.24
N HIS A 11 6.72 -3.40 25.00
CA HIS A 11 6.25 -4.56 24.24
C HIS A 11 7.30 -5.12 23.26
N GLY A 12 8.52 -4.57 23.27
CA GLY A 12 9.59 -5.01 22.39
C GLY A 12 9.43 -4.57 20.93
N ILE A 13 8.66 -3.51 20.65
CA ILE A 13 8.46 -2.98 19.31
C ILE A 13 9.61 -2.02 18.95
N PRO A 14 10.48 -2.33 17.97
CA PRO A 14 11.42 -1.35 17.43
C PRO A 14 10.70 -0.27 16.63
N ILE A 15 11.08 0.99 16.83
CA ILE A 15 10.54 2.14 16.09
C ILE A 15 11.52 2.57 15.01
N THR A 16 11.02 2.83 13.79
CA THR A 16 11.78 3.60 12.80
C THR A 16 11.42 5.08 12.90
N TRP A 17 12.38 5.91 13.31
CA TRP A 17 12.17 7.34 13.50
C TRP A 17 12.43 8.14 12.22
N GLY A 18 11.46 8.97 11.82
CA GLY A 18 11.64 9.97 10.77
C GLY A 18 12.49 11.14 11.26
N VAL A 19 13.71 11.29 10.71
CA VAL A 19 14.65 12.32 11.16
C VAL A 19 15.11 13.19 9.99
N GLY A 20 15.03 14.52 10.16
CA GLY A 20 15.63 15.49 9.26
C GLY A 20 17.05 15.89 9.69
N ALA A 21 17.89 16.35 8.76
CA ALA A 21 19.27 16.71 9.06
C ALA A 21 19.42 17.82 10.12
N THR A 22 18.43 18.72 10.20
CA THR A 22 18.42 19.83 11.15
C THR A 22 18.07 19.41 12.57
N SER A 23 17.21 18.39 12.73
CA SER A 23 16.73 17.90 14.03
C SER A 23 17.57 16.74 14.59
N ALA A 24 18.33 16.03 13.74
CA ALA A 24 19.08 14.83 14.12
C ALA A 24 19.95 15.00 15.37
N ARG A 25 20.68 16.12 15.49
CA ARG A 25 21.57 16.37 16.63
C ARG A 25 20.83 16.47 17.95
N SER A 26 19.63 17.02 17.95
CA SER A 26 18.83 17.23 19.16
C SER A 26 18.36 15.91 19.78
N PHE A 27 18.21 14.87 18.97
CA PHE A 27 17.69 13.56 19.39
C PHE A 27 18.76 12.46 19.39
N ALA A 28 20.01 12.78 19.03
CA ALA A 28 21.07 11.79 18.83
C ALA A 28 21.32 10.91 20.07
N ALA A 29 21.25 11.48 21.27
CA ALA A 29 21.47 10.73 22.52
C ALA A 29 20.35 9.69 22.74
N ASP A 30 19.08 10.13 22.74
CA ASP A 30 17.92 9.26 22.93
C ASP A 30 17.86 8.17 21.83
N LEU A 31 18.03 8.55 20.55
CA LEU A 31 18.01 7.61 19.43
C LEU A 31 19.14 6.57 19.51
N THR A 32 20.33 6.96 19.99
CA THR A 32 21.44 6.01 20.15
C THR A 32 21.19 5.02 21.28
N GLU A 33 20.60 5.48 22.38
CA GLU A 33 20.18 4.61 23.48
C GLU A 33 19.16 3.59 22.98
N TRP A 34 18.08 4.04 22.33
CA TRP A 34 17.01 3.17 21.85
C TRP A 34 17.43 2.22 20.74
N HIS A 35 18.31 2.64 19.83
CA HIS A 35 18.91 1.74 18.86
C HIS A 35 19.67 0.61 19.56
N THR A 36 20.48 0.93 20.57
CA THR A 36 21.31 -0.06 21.27
C THR A 36 20.47 -1.02 22.11
N SER A 37 19.40 -0.55 22.76
CA SER A 37 18.60 -1.36 23.68
C SER A 37 17.40 -2.05 23.02
N HIS A 38 16.82 -1.47 21.97
CA HIS A 38 15.57 -1.94 21.36
C HIS A 38 15.66 -2.17 19.85
N GLY A 39 16.77 -1.82 19.20
CA GLY A 39 16.89 -1.96 17.75
C GLY A 39 16.12 -0.91 16.96
N ASP A 40 15.84 0.24 17.57
CA ASP A 40 15.25 1.37 16.85
C ASP A 40 16.13 1.79 15.67
N GLU A 41 15.49 2.18 14.57
CA GLU A 41 16.15 2.58 13.33
C GLU A 41 15.79 4.03 12.98
N VAL A 42 16.48 4.59 11.98
CA VAL A 42 16.17 5.94 11.47
C VAL A 42 15.93 5.92 9.96
N MET A 43 14.89 6.63 9.53
CA MET A 43 14.69 6.99 8.13
C MET A 43 14.99 8.47 7.91
N LEU A 44 15.52 8.80 6.73
CA LEU A 44 15.84 10.19 6.38
C LEU A 44 14.59 10.89 5.85
N MET A 45 14.09 11.88 6.56
CA MET A 45 13.04 12.76 6.05
C MET A 45 13.65 13.78 5.08
N VAL A 46 13.23 13.72 3.82
CA VAL A 46 13.70 14.62 2.76
C VAL A 46 12.60 15.62 2.39
N ASN A 47 12.97 16.89 2.28
CA ASN A 47 12.08 17.95 1.82
C ASN A 47 12.59 18.50 0.48
N ILE A 48 11.98 18.04 -0.60
CA ILE A 48 12.38 18.42 -1.96
C ILE A 48 11.77 19.74 -2.44
N SER A 49 10.88 20.37 -1.68
CA SER A 49 10.15 21.60 -2.10
C SER A 49 11.08 22.75 -2.48
N SER A 50 12.22 22.85 -1.79
CA SER A 50 13.24 23.87 -2.06
C SER A 50 13.97 23.68 -3.39
N ILE A 51 13.94 22.47 -3.95
CA ILE A 51 14.59 22.08 -5.21
C ILE A 51 13.55 21.98 -6.32
N SER A 52 12.35 21.48 -6.02
CA SER A 52 11.22 21.40 -6.96
C SER A 52 10.61 22.76 -7.28
N GLY A 53 10.93 23.80 -6.49
CA GLY A 53 10.26 25.10 -6.60
C GLY A 53 8.80 25.00 -6.16
N SER A 54 8.18 26.14 -5.82
CA SER A 54 6.74 26.16 -5.59
C SER A 54 6.04 25.82 -6.90
N GLY A 55 5.35 24.68 -6.95
CA GLY A 55 4.50 24.33 -8.08
C GLY A 55 3.44 25.40 -8.29
N THR A 56 3.65 26.25 -9.28
CA THR A 56 2.60 27.06 -9.89
C THR A 56 2.60 26.76 -11.38
N ASP A 57 1.57 26.01 -11.78
CA ASP A 57 0.91 26.04 -13.09
C ASP A 57 1.59 26.93 -14.13
N SER A 58 2.66 26.42 -14.75
CA SER A 58 3.10 26.98 -16.01
C SER A 58 2.99 25.89 -17.05
N ASP A 59 2.00 26.03 -17.94
CA ASP A 59 1.76 25.27 -19.19
C ASP A 59 2.97 25.27 -20.16
N ASP A 60 4.13 25.74 -19.72
CA ASP A 60 5.34 25.82 -20.51
C ASP A 60 6.15 24.53 -20.34
N LEU A 61 5.90 23.57 -21.22
CA LEU A 61 6.60 22.28 -21.32
C LEU A 61 8.13 22.45 -21.32
N SER A 62 8.65 23.57 -21.83
CA SER A 62 10.08 23.85 -21.86
C SER A 62 10.65 24.15 -20.46
N ARG A 63 9.92 24.91 -19.63
CA ARG A 63 10.26 25.16 -18.22
C ARG A 63 10.17 23.89 -17.37
N SER A 64 9.20 23.04 -17.67
CA SER A 64 9.05 21.73 -17.02
C SER A 64 10.24 20.80 -17.32
N ALA A 65 10.72 20.77 -18.57
CA ALA A 65 11.87 19.94 -18.94
C ALA A 65 13.19 20.42 -18.30
N GLU A 66 13.49 21.73 -18.35
CA GLU A 66 14.66 22.32 -17.68
C GLU A 66 14.63 22.10 -16.17
N HIS A 67 13.43 22.15 -15.58
CA HIS A 67 13.22 21.90 -14.17
C HIS A 67 13.52 20.44 -13.80
N ILE A 68 13.03 19.47 -14.57
CA ILE A 68 13.33 18.04 -14.38
C ILE A 68 14.83 17.78 -14.47
N VAL A 69 15.53 18.39 -15.44
CA VAL A 69 16.99 18.28 -15.56
C VAL A 69 17.69 18.84 -14.33
N THR A 70 17.30 20.03 -13.88
CA THR A 70 17.86 20.65 -12.67
C THR A 70 17.65 19.78 -11.43
N MET A 71 16.48 19.18 -11.28
CA MET A 71 16.20 18.24 -10.19
C MET A 71 17.10 17.00 -10.30
N ARG A 72 17.23 16.39 -11.47
CA ARG A 72 18.09 15.20 -11.67
C ARG A 72 19.55 15.47 -11.32
N GLU A 73 20.05 16.67 -11.60
CA GLU A 73 21.43 17.06 -11.29
C GLU A 73 21.64 17.35 -9.79
N LYS A 74 20.71 18.07 -9.16
CA LYS A 74 20.92 18.59 -7.78
C LYS A 74 20.43 17.65 -6.68
N LEU A 75 19.41 16.85 -6.98
CA LEU A 75 18.72 16.07 -5.96
C LEU A 75 19.60 14.96 -5.36
N PRO A 76 20.41 14.19 -6.13
CA PRO A 76 21.32 13.20 -5.54
C PRO A 76 22.32 13.81 -4.55
N ASP A 77 22.94 14.94 -4.91
CA ASP A 77 23.91 15.65 -4.05
C ASP A 77 23.24 16.23 -2.80
N TYR A 78 22.04 16.78 -2.95
CA TYR A 78 21.25 17.27 -1.83
C TYR A 78 20.93 16.16 -0.83
N ILE A 79 20.36 15.04 -1.30
CA ILE A 79 19.97 13.94 -0.41
C ILE A 79 21.22 13.32 0.25
N SER A 80 22.31 13.17 -0.50
CA SER A 80 23.59 12.69 0.04
C SER A 80 24.12 13.60 1.14
N SER A 81 24.09 14.93 0.94
CA SER A 81 24.46 15.90 1.97
C SER A 81 23.55 15.81 3.20
N GLU A 82 22.24 15.60 3.03
CA GLU A 82 21.32 15.46 4.17
C GLU A 82 21.60 14.16 4.94
N ARG A 83 21.84 13.04 4.24
CA ARG A 83 22.26 11.75 4.82
C ARG A 83 23.57 11.90 5.61
N ASP A 84 24.58 12.54 5.04
CA ASP A 84 25.87 12.77 5.69
C ASP A 84 25.74 13.60 6.97
N ARG A 85 24.83 14.60 6.98
CA ARG A 85 24.56 15.40 8.18
C ARG A 85 23.87 14.58 9.26
N VAL A 86 22.93 13.70 8.90
CA VAL A 86 22.31 12.77 9.86
C VAL A 86 23.35 11.81 10.42
N GLN A 87 24.16 11.17 9.57
CA GLN A 87 25.21 10.24 10.00
C GLN A 87 26.26 10.94 10.88
N LYS A 88 26.62 12.20 10.58
CA LYS A 88 27.52 12.98 11.43
C LYS A 88 26.92 13.32 12.79
N ALA A 89 25.60 13.50 12.87
CA ALA A 89 24.89 13.77 14.12
C ALA A 89 24.67 12.48 14.93
N ILE A 90 24.41 11.37 14.26
CA ILE A 90 24.08 10.06 14.83
C ILE A 90 25.05 9.04 14.23
N GLY A 91 26.17 8.79 14.90
CA GLY A 91 27.34 8.11 14.29
C GLY A 91 27.10 6.69 13.77
N TRP A 92 26.07 5.99 14.27
CA TRP A 92 25.68 4.66 13.79
C TRP A 92 24.65 4.71 12.66
N ALA A 93 23.95 5.83 12.49
CA ALA A 93 22.84 5.94 11.54
C ALA A 93 23.34 5.82 10.11
N ASN A 94 22.75 4.88 9.38
CA ASN A 94 22.94 4.74 7.95
C ASN A 94 21.57 4.53 7.26
N PRO A 95 20.74 5.59 7.15
CA PRO A 95 19.38 5.45 6.65
C PRO A 95 19.36 4.81 5.26
N VAL A 96 18.64 3.69 5.13
CA VAL A 96 18.37 3.01 3.86
C VAL A 96 16.96 3.29 3.35
N VAL A 97 16.12 3.88 4.19
CA VAL A 97 14.77 4.35 3.85
C VAL A 97 14.76 5.87 3.91
N ALA A 98 14.18 6.49 2.89
CA ALA A 98 13.84 7.91 2.88
C ALA A 98 12.33 8.07 3.09
N GLY A 99 11.92 9.13 3.79
CA GLY A 99 10.52 9.55 3.88
C GLY A 99 10.33 10.89 3.18
N ALA A 100 9.28 11.04 2.38
CA ALA A 100 8.97 12.27 1.68
C ALA A 100 7.46 12.50 1.58
N GLU A 101 7.03 13.74 1.81
CA GLU A 101 5.65 14.15 1.53
C GLU A 101 5.43 14.18 0.02
N GLN A 102 6.21 15.01 -0.68
CA GLN A 102 6.17 15.14 -2.14
C GLN A 102 7.03 14.10 -2.83
N LYS A 103 6.43 13.36 -3.77
CA LYS A 103 7.07 12.27 -4.51
C LYS A 103 6.95 12.51 -6.00
N ASN A 104 8.00 12.10 -6.73
CA ASN A 104 8.00 12.05 -8.18
C ASN A 104 9.06 11.07 -8.67
N HIS A 105 9.03 10.75 -9.96
CA HIS A 105 9.96 9.81 -10.58
C HIS A 105 11.44 10.26 -10.50
N VAL A 106 11.71 11.58 -10.40
CA VAL A 106 13.08 12.10 -10.24
C VAL A 106 13.63 11.82 -8.85
N LEU A 107 12.79 11.94 -7.80
CA LEU A 107 13.15 11.55 -6.45
C LEU A 107 13.47 10.06 -6.37
N LEU A 108 12.62 9.20 -6.93
CA LEU A 108 12.88 7.75 -6.96
C LEU A 108 14.22 7.44 -7.62
N TYR A 109 14.49 8.03 -8.79
CA TYR A 109 15.76 7.86 -9.48
C TYR A 109 16.95 8.32 -8.62
N ALA A 110 16.85 9.50 -7.98
CA ALA A 110 17.92 10.01 -7.13
C ALA A 110 18.19 9.11 -5.92
N LEU A 111 17.13 8.60 -5.27
CA LEU A 111 17.22 7.67 -4.14
C LEU A 111 17.91 6.36 -4.54
N GLU A 112 17.53 5.80 -5.68
CA GLU A 112 18.16 4.59 -6.20
C GLU A 112 19.66 4.80 -6.49
N GLN A 113 20.02 5.90 -7.17
CA GLN A 113 21.43 6.19 -7.51
C GLN A 113 22.34 6.31 -6.29
N ILE A 114 21.82 6.84 -5.18
CA ILE A 114 22.59 7.02 -3.94
C ILE A 114 22.41 5.86 -2.94
N GLY A 115 21.74 4.78 -3.36
CA GLY A 115 21.67 3.53 -2.62
C GLY A 115 20.62 3.47 -1.50
N PHE A 116 19.56 4.27 -1.57
CA PHE A 116 18.36 4.01 -0.76
C PHE A 116 17.61 2.79 -1.33
N ALA A 117 17.00 2.03 -0.43
CA ALA A 117 16.24 0.84 -0.75
C ALA A 117 14.73 1.03 -0.55
N GLY A 118 14.30 2.07 0.15
CA GLY A 118 12.88 2.33 0.40
C GLY A 118 12.51 3.81 0.36
N LEU A 119 11.27 4.08 -0.07
CA LEU A 119 10.63 5.38 -0.02
C LEU A 119 9.30 5.27 0.74
N TRP A 120 9.26 5.82 1.94
CA TRP A 120 8.06 5.90 2.78
C TRP A 120 7.26 7.17 2.52
N GLY A 121 5.94 7.03 2.68
CA GLY A 121 5.00 8.15 2.71
C GLY A 121 3.88 8.04 1.67
N TYR A 122 3.76 6.92 0.95
CA TYR A 122 2.73 6.79 -0.10
C TYR A 122 1.33 6.77 0.51
N GLY A 123 0.44 7.64 0.03
CA GLY A 123 -0.96 7.63 0.42
C GLY A 123 -1.86 7.09 -0.69
N TRP A 124 -2.53 5.98 -0.43
CA TRP A 124 -3.39 5.34 -1.42
C TRP A 124 -4.57 6.23 -1.86
N ASP A 125 -5.09 7.03 -0.94
CA ASP A 125 -6.18 8.00 -1.11
C ASP A 125 -5.67 9.44 -1.28
N ASP A 126 -4.35 9.65 -1.21
CA ASP A 126 -3.75 10.97 -1.37
C ASP A 126 -3.74 11.38 -2.83
N LYS A 127 -4.17 12.60 -3.10
CA LYS A 127 -4.21 13.16 -4.47
C LYS A 127 -2.84 13.16 -5.16
N GLU A 128 -1.75 13.27 -4.40
CA GLU A 128 -0.38 13.29 -4.94
C GLU A 128 0.14 11.89 -5.32
N ASP A 129 -0.40 10.84 -4.70
CA ASP A 129 -0.01 9.45 -4.87
C ASP A 129 -1.12 8.59 -5.49
N GLU A 130 -2.21 9.23 -5.94
CA GLU A 130 -3.42 8.57 -6.44
C GLU A 130 -3.08 7.53 -7.50
N GLY A 131 -3.52 6.29 -7.29
CA GLY A 131 -3.21 5.15 -8.17
C GLY A 131 -2.08 4.26 -7.65
N CYS A 132 -1.33 4.66 -6.63
CA CYS A 132 -0.38 3.76 -5.98
C CYS A 132 -1.10 2.55 -5.36
N PRO A 133 -0.43 1.40 -5.22
CA PRO A 133 -0.95 0.30 -4.43
C PRO A 133 -1.20 0.69 -2.97
N PHE A 134 -2.11 -0.02 -2.30
CA PHE A 134 -2.41 0.20 -0.88
C PHE A 134 -1.37 -0.42 0.08
N GLY A 135 -0.52 -1.32 -0.42
CA GLY A 135 0.55 -1.96 0.34
C GLY A 135 1.94 -1.61 -0.20
N CYS A 136 2.94 -2.40 0.20
CA CYS A 136 4.30 -2.21 -0.29
C CYS A 136 4.43 -2.62 -1.76
N PHE A 137 5.14 -1.84 -2.57
CA PHE A 137 5.27 -2.09 -4.01
C PHE A 137 6.62 -1.63 -4.55
N PHE A 138 6.92 -2.01 -5.79
CA PHE A 138 8.06 -1.48 -6.54
C PHE A 138 7.56 -0.41 -7.53
N PRO A 139 7.85 0.88 -7.28
CA PRO A 139 7.44 1.96 -8.15
C PRO A 139 8.06 1.85 -9.54
N SER A 140 7.29 2.28 -10.55
CA SER A 140 7.78 2.46 -11.90
C SER A 140 8.73 3.66 -11.99
N VAL A 141 9.79 3.51 -12.78
CA VAL A 141 10.75 4.59 -13.07
C VAL A 141 10.13 5.74 -13.87
N ASP A 142 9.02 5.48 -14.57
CA ASP A 142 8.33 6.49 -15.36
C ASP A 142 7.25 7.23 -14.56
N ARG A 143 6.67 6.57 -13.55
CA ARG A 143 5.58 7.08 -12.71
C ARG A 143 5.70 6.54 -11.29
N HIS A 144 5.90 7.44 -10.33
CA HIS A 144 6.22 7.06 -8.94
C HIS A 144 5.07 6.35 -8.21
N ASN A 145 3.84 6.59 -8.65
CA ASN A 145 2.60 6.04 -8.10
C ASN A 145 2.11 4.81 -8.86
N PHE A 146 2.89 4.24 -9.79
CA PHE A 146 2.49 3.06 -10.56
C PHE A 146 3.39 1.88 -10.18
N CYS A 147 2.86 0.65 -10.23
CA CYS A 147 3.74 -0.51 -10.31
C CYS A 147 4.47 -0.52 -11.65
N GLY A 148 5.70 -1.03 -11.65
CA GLY A 148 6.46 -1.24 -12.87
C GLY A 148 7.20 -2.57 -12.86
N ALA A 149 7.54 -3.07 -14.05
CA ALA A 149 8.47 -4.18 -14.18
C ALA A 149 9.87 -3.75 -13.67
N SER A 150 10.27 -4.30 -12.51
CA SER A 150 11.63 -4.45 -11.95
C SER A 150 12.72 -3.48 -12.46
N THR A 151 12.52 -2.17 -12.38
CA THR A 151 13.55 -1.20 -12.78
C THR A 151 13.95 -0.23 -11.69
N SER A 152 13.11 0.02 -10.67
CA SER A 152 13.56 0.67 -9.45
C SER A 152 13.82 -0.38 -8.38
N GLY A 153 15.03 -0.40 -7.82
CA GLY A 153 15.38 -1.19 -6.64
C GLY A 153 14.83 -0.63 -5.33
N VAL A 154 14.01 0.42 -5.40
CA VAL A 154 13.41 1.13 -4.27
C VAL A 154 12.01 0.58 -4.02
N VAL A 155 11.72 0.22 -2.78
CA VAL A 155 10.39 -0.21 -2.34
C VAL A 155 9.57 1.01 -1.90
N GLY A 156 8.41 1.22 -2.50
CA GLY A 156 7.41 2.18 -2.04
C GLY A 156 6.68 1.61 -0.82
N LEU A 157 6.66 2.37 0.26
CA LEU A 157 5.99 2.02 1.52
C LEU A 157 4.83 2.99 1.77
N PRO A 158 3.64 2.48 2.13
CA PRO A 158 2.53 3.34 2.51
C PRO A 158 2.88 4.18 3.74
N HIS A 159 2.31 5.37 3.86
CA HIS A 159 2.48 6.19 5.06
C HIS A 159 1.82 5.53 6.27
N ALA A 160 0.70 4.85 6.06
CA ALA A 160 0.01 3.96 7.00
C ALA A 160 -0.78 2.90 6.19
N SER A 161 -0.98 1.72 6.76
CA SER A 161 -1.78 0.65 6.18
C SER A 161 -3.27 0.94 6.39
N LEU A 162 -3.92 1.45 5.35
CA LEU A 162 -5.35 1.74 5.36
C LEU A 162 -6.14 0.61 4.69
N LEU A 163 -7.43 0.51 5.04
CA LEU A 163 -8.37 -0.35 4.34
C LEU A 163 -8.87 0.33 3.06
N PRO A 164 -8.61 -0.24 1.86
CA PRO A 164 -9.09 0.30 0.60
C PRO A 164 -10.60 0.05 0.47
N THR A 165 -11.41 0.91 1.10
CA THR A 165 -12.86 0.93 0.96
C THR A 165 -13.29 1.85 -0.19
N GLN A 166 -14.57 1.84 -0.54
CA GLN A 166 -15.11 2.38 -1.79
C GLN A 166 -15.07 3.92 -1.97
N THR A 167 -14.35 4.71 -1.17
CA THR A 167 -14.41 6.18 -1.28
C THR A 167 -13.06 6.89 -1.28
N PRO A 168 -12.77 7.59 -2.40
CA PRO A 168 -12.28 8.97 -2.40
C PRO A 168 -13.34 9.93 -2.96
N LEU A 169 -14.64 9.68 -2.74
CA LEU A 169 -15.73 10.56 -3.18
C LEU A 169 -16.63 10.99 -2.02
N ALA A 170 -16.59 12.30 -1.75
CA ALA A 170 -17.60 13.10 -1.06
C ALA A 170 -17.60 13.18 0.48
N SER A 171 -16.45 13.49 1.09
CA SER A 171 -16.38 14.42 2.24
C SER A 171 -14.94 14.80 2.56
N LYS A 172 -14.37 15.68 1.72
CA LYS A 172 -13.40 16.67 2.23
C LYS A 172 -14.11 17.40 3.37
N GLU A 173 -13.82 17.07 4.62
CA GLU A 173 -13.66 18.03 5.73
C GLU A 173 -13.46 17.40 7.12
N THR A 174 -13.64 16.09 7.35
CA THR A 174 -13.52 15.54 8.74
C THR A 174 -13.07 14.07 8.88
N ALA A 175 -12.56 13.40 7.84
CA ALA A 175 -11.90 12.12 8.08
C ALA A 175 -10.53 12.41 8.72
N ASP A 176 -10.52 12.37 10.05
CA ASP A 176 -9.35 12.55 10.88
C ASP A 176 -8.41 11.36 10.58
N THR A 177 -7.53 11.53 9.59
CA THR A 177 -6.41 10.60 9.28
C THR A 177 -5.32 10.64 10.36
N ASP A 178 -5.61 11.31 11.47
CA ASP A 178 -4.80 11.28 12.67
C ASP A 178 -4.77 9.84 13.20
N SER A 179 -3.58 9.25 13.14
CA SER A 179 -3.26 7.92 13.68
C SER A 179 -3.74 7.74 15.13
N GLN A 180 -3.77 8.82 15.91
CA GLN A 180 -4.27 8.83 17.26
C GLN A 180 -5.78 8.54 17.30
N THR A 181 -6.57 9.28 16.51
CA THR A 181 -8.03 9.14 16.46
C THR A 181 -8.41 7.73 16.00
N GLN A 182 -7.64 7.13 15.10
CA GLN A 182 -7.85 5.75 14.66
C GLN A 182 -7.62 4.73 15.78
N ILE A 183 -6.53 4.87 16.54
CA ILE A 183 -6.21 3.95 17.66
C ILE A 183 -7.25 4.09 18.78
N LEU A 184 -7.59 5.32 19.16
CA LEU A 184 -8.52 5.58 20.26
C LEU A 184 -9.95 5.14 19.93
N ASN A 185 -10.32 5.10 18.65
CA ASN A 185 -11.64 4.65 18.20
C ASN A 185 -11.68 3.16 17.82
N GLY A 186 -10.60 2.40 18.03
CA GLY A 186 -10.52 0.97 17.70
C GLY A 186 -10.37 0.67 16.19
N VAL A 187 -10.32 1.69 15.34
CA VAL A 187 -10.15 1.56 13.88
C VAL A 187 -8.81 0.87 13.58
N ALA A 188 -7.71 1.30 14.20
CA ALA A 188 -6.40 0.71 13.96
C ALA A 188 -6.33 -0.79 14.32
N GLN A 189 -7.17 -1.24 15.28
CA GLN A 189 -7.29 -2.66 15.60
C GLN A 189 -8.05 -3.41 14.50
N GLN A 190 -9.16 -2.86 14.00
CA GLN A 190 -9.91 -3.44 12.88
C GLN A 190 -9.07 -3.53 11.60
N GLU A 191 -8.28 -2.49 11.30
CA GLU A 191 -7.36 -2.49 10.17
C GLU A 191 -6.30 -3.58 10.33
N PHE A 192 -5.68 -3.68 11.49
CA PHE A 192 -4.73 -4.75 11.80
C PHE A 192 -5.35 -6.15 11.67
N ASP A 193 -6.53 -6.37 12.25
CA ASP A 193 -7.24 -7.66 12.20
C ASP A 193 -7.58 -8.06 10.77
N CYS A 194 -7.97 -7.10 9.94
CA CYS A 194 -8.19 -7.33 8.52
C CYS A 194 -6.89 -7.76 7.81
N TYR A 195 -5.77 -7.07 8.03
CA TYR A 195 -4.48 -7.48 7.44
C TYR A 195 -4.06 -8.87 7.93
N ALA A 196 -4.18 -9.15 9.24
CA ALA A 196 -3.86 -10.45 9.83
C ALA A 196 -4.71 -11.58 9.24
N ALA A 197 -6.03 -11.39 9.10
CA ALA A 197 -6.92 -12.38 8.50
C ALA A 197 -6.61 -12.67 7.02
N ASN A 198 -6.05 -11.69 6.31
CA ASN A 198 -5.65 -11.82 4.91
C ASN A 198 -4.24 -12.37 4.71
N ALA A 199 -3.44 -12.52 5.79
CA ALA A 199 -2.04 -12.93 5.69
C ALA A 199 -1.87 -14.29 4.98
N THR A 200 -2.80 -15.23 5.20
CA THR A 200 -2.74 -16.59 4.62
C THR A 200 -2.85 -16.64 3.09
N TRP A 201 -3.43 -15.61 2.46
CA TRP A 201 -3.60 -15.52 1.00
C TRP A 201 -2.46 -14.77 0.31
N ASN A 202 -1.58 -14.15 1.11
CA ASN A 202 -0.47 -13.37 0.63
C ASN A 202 0.81 -14.11 0.95
N ARG A 203 1.72 -14.21 -0.02
CA ARG A 203 3.06 -14.74 0.26
C ARG A 203 3.77 -13.91 1.33
N TRP A 204 3.52 -12.61 1.29
CA TRP A 204 4.05 -11.63 2.23
C TRP A 204 3.08 -10.44 2.28
N LEU A 205 2.80 -9.94 3.48
CA LEU A 205 1.92 -8.80 3.70
C LEU A 205 2.43 -8.00 4.90
N ALA A 206 2.60 -6.68 4.73
CA ALA A 206 2.98 -5.79 5.81
C ALA A 206 1.82 -4.89 6.24
N TYR A 207 1.71 -4.73 7.55
CA TYR A 207 0.89 -3.71 8.20
C TYR A 207 1.84 -2.62 8.74
N ILE A 208 1.69 -1.39 8.25
CA ILE A 208 2.52 -0.24 8.64
C ILE A 208 1.66 0.73 9.44
N GLN A 209 2.03 0.94 10.71
CA GLN A 209 1.40 1.96 11.55
C GLN A 209 2.32 3.19 11.66
N ARG A 210 1.77 4.35 11.34
CA ARG A 210 2.37 5.65 11.70
C ARG A 210 1.77 6.11 13.03
N ILE A 211 2.60 6.70 13.89
CA ILE A 211 2.17 7.38 15.12
C ILE A 211 2.99 8.67 15.26
N ASP A 212 2.33 9.83 15.41
CA ASP A 212 3.06 11.09 15.61
C ASP A 212 3.50 11.24 17.09
N PRO A 213 4.81 11.39 17.37
CA PRO A 213 5.28 11.59 18.73
C PRO A 213 4.83 12.90 19.39
N VAL A 214 4.36 13.89 18.62
CA VAL A 214 3.78 15.16 19.12
C VAL A 214 2.35 14.93 19.62
N GLU A 215 1.55 14.18 18.87
CA GLU A 215 0.19 13.77 19.26
C GLU A 215 0.22 12.97 20.57
N VAL A 216 1.10 11.97 20.67
CA VAL A 216 1.30 11.16 21.88
C VAL A 216 1.66 12.01 23.11
N ALA A 217 2.37 13.14 22.93
CA ALA A 217 2.72 14.02 24.02
C ALA A 217 1.50 14.72 24.65
N SER A 218 0.40 14.85 23.91
CA SER A 218 -0.84 15.52 24.33
C SER A 218 -1.89 14.57 24.93
N LEU A 219 -1.66 13.25 24.85
CA LEU A 219 -2.59 12.24 25.34
C LEU A 219 -2.78 12.28 26.86
N THR A 220 -4.00 11.97 27.29
CA THR A 220 -4.32 11.67 28.69
C THR A 220 -3.81 10.29 29.09
N GLU A 221 -3.73 10.01 30.40
CA GLU A 221 -3.33 8.68 30.89
C GLU A 221 -4.28 7.56 30.44
N GLU A 222 -5.58 7.86 30.29
CA GLU A 222 -6.56 6.90 29.77
C GLU A 222 -6.27 6.56 28.29
N GLN A 223 -6.01 7.57 27.47
CA GLN A 223 -5.68 7.41 26.06
C GLN A 223 -4.32 6.71 25.87
N LEU A 224 -3.33 7.01 26.73
CA LEU A 224 -2.07 6.27 26.75
C LEU A 224 -2.28 4.79 27.12
N GLY A 225 -3.21 4.49 28.02
CA GLY A 225 -3.62 3.13 28.35
C GLY A 225 -4.25 2.39 27.16
N GLN A 226 -5.07 3.08 26.35
CA GLN A 226 -5.63 2.51 25.11
C GLN A 226 -4.54 2.23 24.07
N LEU A 227 -3.60 3.17 23.88
CA LEU A 227 -2.45 2.96 23.00
C LEU A 227 -1.58 1.80 23.48
N ASP A 228 -1.28 1.71 24.78
CA ASP A 228 -0.54 0.59 25.38
C ASP A 228 -1.23 -0.76 25.14
N ALA A 229 -2.55 -0.81 25.29
CA ALA A 229 -3.34 -2.01 25.04
C ALA A 229 -3.32 -2.42 23.56
N TYR A 230 -3.42 -1.46 22.64
CA TYR A 230 -3.32 -1.72 21.20
C TYR A 230 -1.93 -2.26 20.81
N LEU A 231 -0.85 -1.66 21.33
CA LEU A 231 0.52 -2.14 21.06
C LEU A 231 0.74 -3.56 21.62
N ALA A 232 0.21 -3.86 22.81
CA ALA A 232 0.21 -5.21 23.37
C ALA A 232 -0.54 -6.20 22.46
N TYR A 233 -1.74 -5.81 22.02
CA TYR A 233 -2.59 -6.63 21.15
C TYR A 233 -1.87 -7.03 19.85
N VAL A 234 -1.27 -6.06 19.17
CA VAL A 234 -0.51 -6.31 17.93
C VAL A 234 0.67 -7.25 18.17
N CYS A 235 1.37 -7.15 19.30
CA CYS A 235 2.52 -8.01 19.62
C CYS A 235 2.13 -9.44 20.01
N GLU A 236 0.94 -9.64 20.57
CA GLU A 236 0.47 -10.96 21.01
C GLU A 236 -0.12 -11.78 19.86
N ALA A 237 -0.31 -11.18 18.67
CA ALA A 237 -0.88 -11.84 17.50
C ALA A 237 0.05 -12.94 16.94
N PRO A 238 -0.36 -14.22 16.97
CA PRO A 238 0.52 -15.38 16.79
C PRO A 238 1.11 -15.57 15.38
N GLU A 239 0.62 -14.84 14.39
CA GLU A 239 1.07 -14.91 12.99
C GLU A 239 1.82 -13.65 12.53
N THR A 240 2.14 -12.74 13.45
CA THR A 240 2.78 -11.47 13.10
C THR A 240 4.24 -11.42 13.54
N GLN A 241 5.05 -10.75 12.75
CA GLN A 241 6.43 -10.43 13.07
C GLN A 241 6.57 -8.92 13.13
N ILE A 242 6.99 -8.40 14.29
CA ILE A 242 7.28 -6.98 14.45
C ILE A 242 8.66 -6.68 13.87
N MET A 243 8.75 -5.67 13.00
CA MET A 243 9.94 -5.34 12.22
C MET A 243 10.10 -3.82 12.09
N SER A 244 11.34 -3.37 11.90
CA SER A 244 11.62 -1.98 11.50
C SER A 244 11.26 -1.75 10.03
N LEU A 245 11.06 -0.50 9.58
CA LEU A 245 10.83 -0.22 8.16
C LEU A 245 11.99 -0.66 7.24
N PRO A 246 13.28 -0.48 7.61
CA PRO A 246 14.39 -1.07 6.87
C PRO A 246 14.29 -2.60 6.69
N ASP A 247 13.83 -3.31 7.72
CA ASP A 247 13.66 -4.76 7.66
C ASP A 247 12.45 -5.14 6.79
N VAL A 248 11.37 -4.36 6.83
CA VAL A 248 10.21 -4.50 5.90
C VAL A 248 10.68 -4.37 4.45
N VAL A 249 11.50 -3.36 4.14
CA VAL A 249 12.09 -3.18 2.79
C VAL A 249 12.95 -4.37 2.39
N SER A 250 13.76 -4.88 3.30
CA SER A 250 14.60 -6.05 3.05
C SER A 250 13.75 -7.28 2.77
N ALA A 251 12.71 -7.51 3.58
CA ALA A 251 11.76 -8.60 3.39
C ALA A 251 10.97 -8.51 2.07
N CYS A 252 10.56 -7.30 1.65
CA CYS A 252 9.96 -7.08 0.33
C CYS A 252 10.89 -7.57 -0.80
N ARG A 253 12.17 -7.18 -0.74
CA ARG A 253 13.16 -7.50 -1.76
C ARG A 253 13.56 -8.98 -1.76
N GLU A 254 13.58 -9.62 -0.59
CA GLU A 254 13.81 -11.07 -0.48
C GLU A 254 12.65 -11.88 -1.07
N ASN A 255 11.43 -11.32 -1.06
CA ASN A 255 10.24 -11.98 -1.62
C ASN A 255 10.08 -11.82 -3.13
N GLY A 256 10.82 -10.90 -3.76
CA GLY A 256 10.91 -10.80 -5.22
C GLY A 256 11.50 -9.48 -5.72
N ASP A 257 11.86 -9.48 -7.00
CA ASP A 257 12.38 -8.30 -7.71
C ASP A 257 11.27 -7.39 -8.28
N GLN A 258 10.01 -7.73 -8.00
CA GLN A 258 8.81 -7.09 -8.53
C GLN A 258 7.70 -7.09 -7.49
N THR A 259 6.74 -6.17 -7.66
CA THR A 259 5.54 -6.10 -6.81
C THR A 259 4.83 -7.45 -6.81
N GLN A 260 4.68 -8.04 -5.62
CA GLN A 260 3.97 -9.31 -5.49
C GLN A 260 2.46 -9.09 -5.56
N PRO A 261 1.70 -10.04 -6.15
CA PRO A 261 0.25 -10.02 -6.06
C PRO A 261 -0.20 -9.95 -4.60
N THR A 262 -1.06 -8.98 -4.29
CA THR A 262 -1.56 -8.76 -2.94
C THR A 262 -3.09 -8.78 -2.95
N PHE A 263 -3.66 -9.52 -2.00
CA PHE A 263 -5.09 -9.75 -1.84
C PHE A 263 -5.55 -9.19 -0.49
N LEU A 264 -6.62 -8.40 -0.49
CA LEU A 264 -7.22 -7.87 0.73
C LEU A 264 -8.74 -7.91 0.61
N VAL A 265 -9.38 -8.74 1.43
CA VAL A 265 -10.83 -8.77 1.63
C VAL A 265 -11.15 -7.99 2.89
N THR A 266 -11.91 -6.92 2.74
CA THR A 266 -12.32 -6.03 3.82
C THR A 266 -13.79 -6.25 4.14
N ASP A 267 -14.07 -6.46 5.44
CA ASP A 267 -15.42 -6.50 5.99
C ASP A 267 -15.71 -5.14 6.64
N PRO A 268 -16.69 -4.37 6.15
CA PRO A 268 -17.01 -3.06 6.73
C PRO A 268 -17.59 -3.16 8.15
N ASN A 269 -17.97 -4.35 8.63
CA ASN A 269 -18.66 -4.56 9.91
C ASN A 269 -17.90 -5.44 10.90
N SER A 270 -16.57 -5.34 11.00
CA SER A 270 -15.83 -5.95 12.12
C SER A 270 -16.12 -5.19 13.44
N GLU A 271 -17.30 -5.46 13.97
CA GLU A 271 -17.91 -5.15 15.27
C GLU A 271 -18.05 -3.67 15.71
N GLY A 272 -19.28 -3.17 15.55
CA GLY A 272 -19.91 -2.15 16.38
C GLY A 272 -21.43 -2.35 16.31
N GLU A 273 -22.04 -2.81 17.40
CA GLU A 273 -23.50 -2.91 17.55
C GLU A 273 -24.15 -1.52 17.54
N ASP A 274 -24.25 -0.85 16.38
CA ASP A 274 -25.07 0.35 16.23
C ASP A 274 -25.90 0.27 14.93
N GLU A 275 -27.19 0.01 15.09
CA GLU A 275 -28.22 -0.21 14.05
C GLU A 275 -28.55 1.03 13.17
N ALA A 276 -27.56 1.87 12.81
CA ALA A 276 -27.84 3.14 12.12
C ALA A 276 -26.86 3.54 11.00
N SER A 277 -26.05 2.64 10.46
CA SER A 277 -25.26 2.94 9.25
C SER A 277 -26.04 2.54 7.98
N THR A 278 -26.20 3.49 7.06
CA THR A 278 -26.79 3.28 5.72
C THR A 278 -25.69 3.05 4.67
N GLY A 279 -24.50 2.64 5.11
CA GLY A 279 -23.40 2.17 4.26
C GLY A 279 -23.64 0.71 3.89
N SER A 280 -23.26 0.29 2.69
CA SER A 280 -23.50 -1.09 2.25
C SER A 280 -22.78 -2.09 3.16
N ASP A 281 -23.51 -3.03 3.77
CA ASP A 281 -23.00 -4.21 4.52
C ASP A 281 -22.24 -5.22 3.63
N LYS A 282 -21.52 -4.74 2.62
CA LYS A 282 -20.93 -5.56 1.56
C LYS A 282 -19.44 -5.69 1.75
N LEU A 283 -18.94 -6.91 1.57
CA LEU A 283 -17.50 -7.15 1.50
C LEU A 283 -16.88 -6.44 0.29
N PHE A 284 -15.67 -5.94 0.47
CA PHE A 284 -14.83 -5.45 -0.60
C PHE A 284 -13.64 -6.37 -0.79
N PHE A 285 -13.31 -6.67 -2.04
CA PHE A 285 -12.08 -7.37 -2.39
C PHE A 285 -11.20 -6.44 -3.21
N SER A 286 -10.03 -6.13 -2.69
CA SER A 286 -9.00 -5.31 -3.32
C SER A 286 -7.79 -6.18 -3.67
N TYR A 287 -7.30 -6.00 -4.88
CA TYR A 287 -6.17 -6.73 -5.43
C TYR A 287 -5.22 -5.78 -6.12
N TYR A 288 -3.91 -6.00 -6.02
CA TYR A 288 -2.95 -5.41 -6.95
C TYR A 288 -1.81 -6.36 -7.30
N ASP A 289 -1.23 -6.15 -8.47
CA ASP A 289 -0.01 -6.80 -8.96
C ASP A 289 0.87 -5.78 -9.70
N THR A 290 1.85 -6.25 -10.47
CA THR A 290 2.70 -5.38 -11.31
C THR A 290 1.95 -4.68 -12.43
N GLU A 291 0.78 -5.18 -12.85
CA GLU A 291 0.07 -4.74 -14.05
C GLU A 291 -1.15 -3.88 -13.72
N CYS A 292 -1.80 -4.09 -12.57
CA CYS A 292 -3.02 -3.41 -12.20
C CYS A 292 -3.32 -3.38 -10.70
N GLN A 293 -4.31 -2.57 -10.36
CA GLN A 293 -5.09 -2.70 -9.13
C GLN A 293 -6.57 -2.88 -9.49
N LEU A 294 -7.25 -3.81 -8.83
CA LEU A 294 -8.66 -4.14 -9.04
C LEU A 294 -9.41 -4.05 -7.72
N VAL A 295 -10.62 -3.50 -7.75
CA VAL A 295 -11.53 -3.52 -6.60
C VAL A 295 -12.88 -4.11 -7.01
N PHE A 296 -13.39 -5.00 -6.18
CA PHE A 296 -14.65 -5.71 -6.36
C PHE A 296 -15.55 -5.45 -5.15
N GLU A 297 -16.84 -5.39 -5.41
CA GLU A 297 -17.89 -5.32 -4.40
C GLU A 297 -18.60 -6.67 -4.35
N GLU A 298 -18.95 -7.12 -3.14
CA GLU A 298 -19.69 -8.36 -2.95
C GLU A 298 -20.94 -8.45 -3.85
N GLY A 299 -21.08 -9.60 -4.50
CA GLY A 299 -22.17 -9.89 -5.42
C GLY A 299 -21.96 -9.41 -6.85
N LYS A 300 -20.91 -8.62 -7.14
CA LYS A 300 -20.51 -8.26 -8.51
C LYS A 300 -19.34 -9.12 -8.97
N ILE A 301 -19.45 -9.70 -10.16
CA ILE A 301 -18.38 -10.52 -10.74
C ILE A 301 -17.29 -9.60 -11.32
N GLU A 302 -17.70 -8.53 -11.98
CA GLU A 302 -16.81 -7.52 -12.55
C GLU A 302 -16.25 -6.57 -11.48
N PRO A 303 -15.02 -6.09 -11.66
CA PRO A 303 -14.47 -5.03 -10.82
C PRO A 303 -15.30 -3.76 -10.97
N ILE A 304 -15.46 -3.04 -9.86
CA ILE A 304 -16.03 -1.70 -9.81
C ILE A 304 -14.99 -0.61 -10.11
N ARG A 305 -13.71 -0.94 -9.99
CA ARG A 305 -12.58 -0.05 -10.29
C ARG A 305 -11.41 -0.87 -10.81
N VAL A 306 -10.78 -0.37 -11.86
CA VAL A 306 -9.54 -0.91 -12.42
C VAL A 306 -8.55 0.23 -12.57
N THR A 307 -7.39 0.07 -11.96
CA THR A 307 -6.20 0.89 -12.21
C THR A 307 -5.27 0.08 -13.10
N ASN A 308 -4.95 0.59 -14.29
CA ASN A 308 -4.13 -0.09 -15.27
C ASN A 308 -2.73 0.56 -15.33
N TYR A 309 -1.71 -0.19 -14.90
CA TYR A 309 -0.33 0.27 -14.89
C TYR A 309 0.39 0.05 -16.23
N ILE A 310 -0.14 -0.81 -17.11
CA ILE A 310 0.49 -1.18 -18.38
C ILE A 310 0.07 -0.24 -19.52
N SER A 311 -1.22 0.02 -19.64
CA SER A 311 -1.81 0.82 -20.73
C SER A 311 -2.85 1.82 -20.22
N PRO A 312 -2.46 2.71 -19.28
CA PRO A 312 -3.36 3.69 -18.69
C PRO A 312 -3.98 4.58 -19.79
N PRO A 313 -5.21 5.09 -19.57
CA PRO A 313 -5.79 6.08 -20.48
C PRO A 313 -4.89 7.31 -20.63
N VAL A 314 -4.90 7.93 -21.82
CA VAL A 314 -3.94 8.98 -22.26
C VAL A 314 -3.85 10.19 -21.31
N ASN A 315 -4.89 10.45 -20.51
CA ASN A 315 -4.94 11.56 -19.55
C ASN A 315 -5.25 11.08 -18.12
N SER A 316 -4.91 9.83 -17.79
CA SER A 316 -5.15 9.26 -16.48
C SER A 316 -3.88 9.36 -15.62
N PRO A 317 -3.81 10.32 -14.68
CA PRO A 317 -2.66 10.48 -13.79
C PRO A 317 -2.56 9.32 -12.78
N ASN A 318 -3.69 8.72 -12.44
CA ASN A 318 -3.83 7.64 -11.46
C ASN A 318 -3.98 6.25 -12.10
N GLY A 319 -4.03 6.15 -13.43
CA GLY A 319 -4.17 4.89 -14.16
C GLY A 319 -5.58 4.32 -14.15
N ALA A 320 -6.56 5.01 -13.55
CA ALA A 320 -7.94 4.56 -13.48
C ALA A 320 -8.57 4.44 -14.88
N GLU A 321 -9.25 3.32 -15.10
CA GLU A 321 -10.01 3.03 -16.31
C GLU A 321 -11.43 3.56 -16.20
N VAL A 322 -11.88 4.28 -17.23
CA VAL A 322 -13.20 4.94 -17.24
C VAL A 322 -14.30 3.99 -17.72
N ASN A 323 -13.98 3.14 -18.70
CA ASN A 323 -14.96 2.25 -19.32
C ASN A 323 -14.57 0.81 -19.02
N LEU A 324 -15.16 0.25 -17.96
CA LEU A 324 -14.91 -1.13 -17.56
C LEU A 324 -15.73 -2.09 -18.43
N PRO A 325 -15.11 -3.09 -19.08
CA PRO A 325 -15.83 -4.16 -19.75
C PRO A 325 -16.88 -4.79 -18.83
N GLN A 326 -18.01 -5.24 -19.39
CA GLN A 326 -19.08 -5.91 -18.64
C GLN A 326 -19.29 -7.31 -19.20
N ILE A 327 -19.72 -8.25 -18.36
CA ILE A 327 -20.07 -9.59 -18.82
C ILE A 327 -21.35 -9.52 -19.64
N GLU A 328 -21.25 -9.87 -20.92
CA GLU A 328 -22.41 -9.99 -21.80
C GLU A 328 -23.15 -11.31 -21.56
N GLN A 329 -22.39 -12.37 -21.28
CA GLN A 329 -22.96 -13.71 -21.04
C GLN A 329 -22.17 -14.44 -19.96
N PHE A 330 -22.90 -14.90 -18.95
CA PHE A 330 -22.40 -15.82 -17.93
C PHE A 330 -23.16 -17.15 -18.02
N ARG A 331 -22.44 -18.25 -18.24
CA ARG A 331 -23.02 -19.59 -18.37
C ARG A 331 -22.39 -20.56 -17.36
N PRO A 332 -22.96 -20.67 -16.16
CA PRO A 332 -22.59 -21.73 -15.23
C PRO A 332 -23.25 -23.05 -15.66
N SER A 333 -22.49 -24.13 -15.67
CA SER A 333 -23.01 -25.48 -15.90
C SER A 333 -22.41 -26.44 -14.87
N ARG A 334 -23.27 -27.19 -14.19
CA ARG A 334 -22.86 -28.14 -13.15
C ARG A 334 -23.25 -29.55 -13.56
N SER A 335 -22.28 -30.45 -13.52
CA SER A 335 -22.47 -31.89 -13.63
C SER A 335 -22.17 -32.55 -12.28
N ARG A 336 -22.26 -33.88 -12.20
CA ARG A 336 -22.02 -34.62 -10.93
C ARG A 336 -20.61 -34.45 -10.37
N SER A 337 -19.62 -34.18 -11.22
CA SER A 337 -18.20 -34.13 -10.84
C SER A 337 -17.50 -32.84 -11.28
N GLN A 338 -18.22 -31.90 -11.90
CA GLN A 338 -17.60 -30.73 -12.52
C GLN A 338 -18.53 -29.51 -12.45
N LEU A 339 -17.95 -28.36 -12.13
CA LEU A 339 -18.54 -27.03 -12.30
C LEU A 339 -17.77 -26.32 -13.41
N ARG A 340 -18.45 -25.93 -14.48
CA ARG A 340 -17.89 -25.16 -15.59
C ARG A 340 -18.54 -23.78 -15.62
N MET A 341 -17.72 -22.75 -15.57
CA MET A 341 -18.11 -21.35 -15.65
C MET A 341 -17.54 -20.76 -16.93
N GLN A 342 -18.41 -20.23 -17.79
CA GLN A 342 -18.02 -19.52 -19.00
C GLN A 342 -18.46 -18.06 -18.89
N PHE A 343 -17.52 -17.15 -19.09
CA PHE A 343 -17.73 -15.71 -19.12
C PHE A 343 -17.44 -15.22 -20.52
N THR A 344 -18.29 -14.34 -21.04
CA THR A 344 -18.07 -13.63 -22.29
C THR A 344 -18.18 -12.15 -22.03
N LEU A 345 -17.16 -11.40 -22.42
CA LEU A 345 -17.16 -9.95 -22.38
C LEU A 345 -16.45 -9.36 -23.59
N GLU A 346 -16.84 -8.15 -23.97
CA GLU A 346 -16.21 -7.40 -25.04
C GLU A 346 -15.35 -6.28 -24.44
N SER A 347 -14.10 -6.15 -24.90
CA SER A 347 -13.20 -5.08 -24.50
C SER A 347 -12.80 -4.23 -25.70
N THR A 348 -12.84 -2.91 -25.53
CA THR A 348 -12.41 -1.97 -26.59
C THR A 348 -10.89 -1.86 -26.70
N LYS A 349 -10.15 -2.36 -25.69
CA LYS A 349 -8.68 -2.37 -25.68
C LYS A 349 -8.13 -3.60 -24.95
N ALA A 350 -6.85 -3.89 -25.16
CA ALA A 350 -6.14 -4.86 -24.32
C ALA A 350 -5.83 -4.24 -22.96
N MET A 351 -6.16 -4.93 -21.86
CA MET A 351 -5.94 -4.44 -20.50
C MET A 351 -5.92 -5.57 -19.46
N PRO A 352 -5.17 -5.40 -18.36
CA PRO A 352 -5.29 -6.26 -17.20
C PRO A 352 -6.67 -6.14 -16.55
N TYR A 353 -7.21 -7.28 -16.09
CA TYR A 353 -8.56 -7.39 -15.55
C TYR A 353 -8.68 -8.61 -14.63
N GLY A 354 -9.85 -8.78 -14.02
CA GLY A 354 -10.15 -9.96 -13.22
C GLY A 354 -11.64 -10.13 -12.99
N LEU A 355 -12.03 -11.31 -12.49
CA LEU A 355 -13.40 -11.65 -12.15
C LEU A 355 -13.43 -12.22 -10.72
N ALA A 356 -14.40 -11.81 -9.91
CA ALA A 356 -14.60 -12.31 -8.55
C ALA A 356 -15.89 -13.15 -8.47
N VAL A 357 -15.75 -14.47 -8.38
CA VAL A 357 -16.90 -15.36 -8.17
C VAL A 357 -17.10 -15.54 -6.66
N TRP A 358 -17.98 -14.73 -6.09
CA TRP A 358 -18.29 -14.73 -4.66
C TRP A 358 -18.94 -16.04 -4.18
N GLY A 359 -18.69 -16.37 -2.91
CA GLY A 359 -19.22 -17.54 -2.22
C GLY A 359 -18.15 -18.57 -1.87
N ASN A 360 -18.58 -19.58 -1.11
CA ASN A 360 -17.72 -20.69 -0.70
C ASN A 360 -17.53 -21.68 -1.86
N HIS A 361 -16.28 -21.90 -2.24
CA HIS A 361 -15.85 -22.86 -3.26
C HIS A 361 -14.97 -23.97 -2.70
N ASP A 362 -15.07 -24.25 -1.40
CA ASP A 362 -14.34 -25.30 -0.72
C ASP A 362 -14.65 -26.68 -1.29
N GLY A 363 -13.62 -27.52 -1.36
CA GLY A 363 -13.71 -28.84 -1.96
C GLY A 363 -13.76 -28.84 -3.49
N LEU A 364 -13.68 -27.67 -4.14
CA LEU A 364 -13.47 -27.58 -5.58
C LEU A 364 -11.98 -27.40 -5.88
N THR A 365 -11.52 -28.06 -6.94
CA THR A 365 -10.15 -27.99 -7.44
C THR A 365 -10.12 -27.51 -8.88
N LEU A 366 -9.10 -26.74 -9.27
CA LEU A 366 -8.94 -26.31 -10.66
C LEU A 366 -8.65 -27.52 -11.56
N ALA A 367 -9.53 -27.82 -12.50
CA ALA A 367 -9.26 -28.82 -13.52
C ALA A 367 -8.59 -28.18 -14.74
N THR A 368 -9.21 -27.13 -15.30
CA THR A 368 -8.66 -26.38 -16.45
C THR A 368 -9.17 -24.95 -16.45
N SER A 369 -8.34 -24.01 -16.92
CA SER A 369 -8.78 -22.65 -17.25
C SER A 369 -7.92 -22.06 -18.36
N ASN A 370 -8.45 -21.09 -19.09
CA ASN A 370 -7.70 -20.20 -19.97
C ASN A 370 -7.41 -18.82 -19.34
N ALA A 371 -7.70 -18.65 -18.05
CA ALA A 371 -7.29 -17.48 -17.27
C ALA A 371 -5.77 -17.49 -17.00
N GLN A 372 -5.25 -16.33 -16.62
CA GLN A 372 -3.84 -16.19 -16.23
C GLN A 372 -3.60 -16.84 -14.87
N GLU A 373 -4.52 -16.63 -13.93
CA GLU A 373 -4.46 -17.21 -12.58
C GLU A 373 -5.86 -17.43 -12.04
N VAL A 374 -6.02 -18.44 -11.18
CA VAL A 374 -7.24 -18.71 -10.44
C VAL A 374 -6.87 -18.96 -8.98
N THR A 375 -7.36 -18.11 -8.08
CA THR A 375 -6.97 -18.07 -6.66
C THR A 375 -8.20 -18.17 -5.77
N TRP A 376 -8.17 -19.08 -4.80
CA TRP A 376 -9.19 -19.20 -3.75
C TRP A 376 -8.83 -18.28 -2.60
N LEU A 377 -9.76 -17.42 -2.19
CA LEU A 377 -9.62 -16.59 -0.99
C LEU A 377 -10.53 -17.14 0.10
N GLY A 378 -10.07 -18.23 0.73
CA GLY A 378 -10.81 -18.97 1.74
C GLY A 378 -12.20 -19.39 1.27
N ASP A 379 -13.19 -19.19 2.13
CA ASP A 379 -14.60 -19.43 1.89
C ASP A 379 -15.34 -18.23 1.27
N ARG A 380 -14.62 -17.16 0.89
CA ARG A 380 -15.21 -15.88 0.50
C ARG A 380 -15.43 -15.77 -1.01
N LEU A 381 -14.42 -16.09 -1.82
CA LEU A 381 -14.51 -15.98 -3.28
C LEU A 381 -13.45 -16.78 -4.02
N LEU A 382 -13.71 -16.99 -5.32
CA LEU A 382 -12.75 -17.43 -6.31
C LEU A 382 -12.37 -16.25 -7.22
N PHE A 383 -11.11 -15.83 -7.18
CA PHE A 383 -10.58 -14.77 -8.04
C PHE A 383 -9.98 -15.36 -9.31
N VAL A 384 -10.34 -14.78 -10.46
CA VAL A 384 -9.88 -15.20 -11.78
C VAL A 384 -9.17 -14.03 -12.45
N ARG A 385 -7.84 -14.06 -12.49
CA ARG A 385 -7.01 -13.02 -13.12
C ARG A 385 -6.93 -13.27 -14.63
N VAL A 386 -7.18 -12.23 -15.44
CA VAL A 386 -7.16 -12.34 -16.90
C VAL A 386 -6.59 -11.08 -17.55
N ASN A 387 -5.97 -11.23 -18.71
CA ASN A 387 -5.58 -10.10 -19.55
C ASN A 387 -6.47 -10.08 -20.79
N LEU A 388 -7.35 -9.08 -20.85
CA LEU A 388 -8.32 -8.94 -21.94
C LEU A 388 -7.60 -8.56 -23.22
N GLN A 389 -8.10 -9.11 -24.32
CA GLN A 389 -7.75 -8.74 -25.68
C GLN A 389 -8.79 -7.79 -26.26
N VAL A 390 -8.42 -7.09 -27.33
CA VAL A 390 -9.38 -6.26 -28.09
C VAL A 390 -10.47 -7.15 -28.71
N GLY A 391 -11.72 -6.75 -28.55
CA GLY A 391 -12.89 -7.46 -29.04
C GLY A 391 -13.43 -8.47 -28.03
N LYS A 392 -13.95 -9.59 -28.54
CA LYS A 392 -14.63 -10.61 -27.73
C LYS A 392 -13.62 -11.49 -26.98
N ASN A 393 -13.80 -11.59 -25.67
CA ASN A 393 -13.04 -12.46 -24.79
C ASN A 393 -13.97 -13.56 -24.24
N GLU A 394 -13.55 -14.81 -24.38
CA GLU A 394 -14.25 -15.98 -23.82
C GLU A 394 -13.36 -16.62 -22.77
N ILE A 395 -13.78 -16.55 -21.50
CA ILE A 395 -13.04 -17.07 -20.36
C ILE A 395 -13.76 -18.29 -19.83
N GLU A 396 -13.03 -19.39 -19.66
CA GLU A 396 -13.54 -20.65 -19.15
C GLU A 396 -12.76 -21.06 -17.90
N VAL A 397 -13.50 -21.38 -16.84
CA VAL A 397 -12.98 -21.96 -15.60
C VAL A 397 -13.73 -23.25 -15.34
N VAL A 398 -12.99 -24.34 -15.21
CA VAL A 398 -13.53 -25.67 -14.96
C VAL A 398 -12.98 -26.18 -13.64
N LEU A 399 -13.87 -26.46 -12.71
CA LEU A 399 -13.57 -26.97 -11.38
C LEU A 399 -14.11 -28.40 -11.22
N THR A 400 -13.40 -29.22 -10.45
CA THR A 400 -13.79 -30.60 -10.11
C THR A 400 -13.97 -30.78 -8.62
N ILE A 401 -14.87 -31.68 -8.23
CA ILE A 401 -15.15 -32.08 -6.84
C ILE A 401 -14.25 -33.24 -6.46
#